data_AF-A0A498EKV5-F1
#
_entry.id   AF-A0A498EKV5-F1
#
_cell.length_a   1.000
_cell.length_b   1.000
_cell.length_c   1.000
_cell.angle_alpha   90.00
_cell.angle_beta   90.00
_cell.angle_gamma   90.00
#
_symmetry.space_group_name_H-M   'P 1'
#
loop_
_entity.id
_entity.type
_entity.pdbx_description
1 polymer ?
#
loop_
_entity_poly.entity_id
_entity_poly.type
_entity_poly.pdbx_seq_one_letter_code
_entity_poly.pdbx_strand_id
1 'polypeptide(L)'
;MLLVDRTTLEQVYDDVIVNGRKGSRSESIARNKDGSKFDFELQRRAIRSGQSTIIVSIAREITARKRVEESARRHSRMYAALSATNEAILHAESPESLFQQVCDAAVHGGKFITTAVIVPDAHHTSIKVAAVAGGGKQLLLDARISIAQDTPQGRGLVGAAFRTHQPCVSNDF
;
A
#
# COMPACT_ATOMS: atom_id res chain seq x y z
N MET A 1 6.09 6.76 -25.01
CA MET A 1 7.57 6.91 -25.03
C MET A 1 8.16 6.05 -23.93
N LEU A 2 9.19 5.25 -24.24
CA LEU A 2 9.92 4.44 -23.24
C LEU A 2 10.73 5.38 -22.34
N LEU A 3 10.70 5.14 -21.03
CA LEU A 3 11.46 5.91 -20.04
C LEU A 3 12.80 5.21 -19.76
N VAL A 4 13.64 5.07 -20.79
CA VAL A 4 14.92 4.35 -20.73
C VAL A 4 15.96 5.14 -21.52
N ASP A 5 17.17 5.29 -21.00
CA ASP A 5 18.26 5.95 -21.71
C ASP A 5 18.83 5.04 -22.82
N ARG A 6 19.61 5.63 -23.72
CA ARG A 6 20.17 4.94 -24.88
C ARG A 6 21.14 3.82 -24.49
N THR A 7 22.01 4.04 -23.51
CA THR A 7 23.02 3.07 -23.08
C THR A 7 22.36 1.81 -22.54
N THR A 8 21.34 1.97 -21.70
CA THR A 8 20.53 0.87 -21.18
C THR A 8 19.81 0.12 -22.32
N LEU A 9 19.32 0.84 -23.35
CA LEU A 9 18.66 0.20 -24.48
C LEU A 9 19.62 -0.64 -25.34
N GLU A 10 20.84 -0.16 -25.56
CA GLU A 10 21.90 -0.87 -26.28
C GLU A 10 22.26 -2.18 -25.55
N GLN A 11 22.45 -2.13 -24.22
CA GLN A 11 22.70 -3.32 -23.40
C GLN A 11 21.56 -4.34 -23.50
N VAL A 12 20.30 -3.90 -23.42
CA VAL A 12 19.14 -4.79 -23.56
C VAL A 12 19.10 -5.44 -24.95
N TYR A 13 19.50 -4.73 -26.01
CA TYR A 13 19.54 -5.30 -27.35
C TYR A 13 20.67 -6.31 -27.50
N ASP A 14 21.86 -6.02 -26.99
CA ASP A 14 22.98 -6.96 -26.98
C ASP A 14 22.61 -8.26 -26.25
N ASP A 15 22.00 -8.15 -25.07
CA ASP A 15 21.51 -9.30 -24.31
C ASP A 15 20.47 -10.13 -25.09
N VAL A 16 19.53 -9.47 -25.77
CA VAL A 16 18.52 -10.16 -26.58
C VAL A 16 19.15 -10.87 -27.78
N ILE A 17 20.18 -10.28 -28.39
CA ILE A 17 20.92 -10.87 -29.50
C ILE A 17 21.68 -12.11 -29.04
N VAL A 18 22.34 -12.04 -27.87
CA VAL A 18 23.04 -13.19 -27.26
C VAL A 18 22.05 -14.31 -26.92
N ASN A 19 20.87 -13.98 -26.38
CA ASN A 19 19.84 -14.96 -26.02
C ASN A 19 19.07 -15.54 -27.22
N GLY A 20 19.16 -14.93 -28.40
CA GLY A 20 18.54 -15.40 -29.63
C GLY A 20 17.03 -15.64 -29.50
N ARG A 21 16.60 -16.87 -29.81
CA ARG A 21 15.18 -17.27 -29.77
C ARG A 21 14.60 -17.41 -28.37
N LYS A 22 15.42 -17.59 -27.32
CA LYS A 22 14.93 -17.60 -25.93
C LYS A 22 14.31 -16.25 -25.57
N GLY A 23 14.90 -15.17 -26.08
CA GLY A 23 14.42 -13.81 -25.89
C GLY A 23 14.54 -13.31 -24.46
N SER A 24 13.92 -12.15 -24.19
CA SER A 24 13.82 -11.55 -22.86
C SER A 24 12.39 -11.05 -22.60
N ARG A 25 12.03 -10.96 -21.31
CA ARG A 25 10.76 -10.41 -20.84
C ARG A 25 11.07 -9.38 -19.75
N SER A 26 10.56 -8.17 -19.93
CA SER A 26 10.77 -7.05 -18.99
C SER A 26 9.46 -6.28 -18.81
N GLU A 27 9.14 -5.89 -17.58
CA GLU A 27 8.06 -4.94 -17.31
C GLU A 27 8.62 -3.52 -17.17
N SER A 28 7.86 -2.53 -17.62
CA SER A 28 8.25 -1.12 -17.53
C SER A 28 7.04 -0.20 -17.58
N ILE A 29 7.25 1.06 -17.22
CA ILE A 29 6.24 2.11 -17.29
C ILE A 29 6.47 2.92 -18.56
N ALA A 30 5.43 3.05 -19.37
CA ALA A 30 5.42 3.93 -20.53
C ALA A 30 4.53 5.14 -20.26
N ARG A 31 4.70 6.16 -21.12
CA ARG A 31 3.87 7.37 -21.12
C ARG A 31 3.11 7.50 -22.43
N ASN A 32 1.82 7.76 -22.34
CA ASN A 32 0.93 8.17 -23.43
C ASN A 32 1.27 9.60 -23.88
N LYS A 33 0.72 10.02 -25.03
CA LYS A 33 0.90 11.39 -25.57
C LYS A 33 0.32 12.46 -24.63
N ASP A 34 -0.75 12.14 -23.92
CA ASP A 34 -1.41 13.01 -22.93
C ASP A 34 -0.65 13.10 -21.59
N GLY A 35 0.46 12.37 -21.44
CA GLY A 35 1.25 12.34 -20.22
C GLY A 35 0.86 11.24 -19.23
N SER A 36 -0.25 10.54 -19.43
CA SER A 36 -0.68 9.44 -18.56
C SER A 36 0.31 8.27 -18.62
N LYS A 37 0.50 7.59 -17.48
CA LYS A 37 1.42 6.46 -17.35
C LYS A 37 0.65 5.14 -17.41
N PHE A 38 1.24 4.13 -18.05
CA PHE A 38 0.70 2.78 -18.11
C PHE A 38 1.80 1.74 -17.96
N ASP A 39 1.46 0.61 -17.36
CA ASP A 39 2.36 -0.54 -17.23
C ASP A 39 2.29 -1.37 -18.51
N PHE A 40 3.45 -1.74 -19.04
CA PHE A 40 3.53 -2.68 -20.15
C PHE A 40 4.62 -3.71 -19.90
N GLU A 41 4.38 -4.88 -20.46
CA GLU A 41 5.31 -5.97 -20.55
C GLU A 41 5.88 -6.00 -21.97
N LEU A 42 7.20 -6.07 -22.08
CA LEU A 42 7.90 -6.14 -23.35
C LEU A 42 8.60 -7.49 -23.46
N GLN A 43 8.18 -8.24 -24.48
CA GLN A 43 8.83 -9.48 -24.88
C GLN A 43 9.66 -9.22 -26.12
N ARG A 44 10.94 -9.55 -26.09
CA ARG A 44 11.85 -9.36 -27.21
C ARG A 44 12.50 -10.67 -27.62
N ARG A 45 12.67 -10.88 -28.92
CA ARG A 45 13.41 -12.02 -29.47
C ARG A 45 14.29 -11.56 -30.63
N ALA A 46 15.51 -12.08 -30.69
CA ALA A 46 16.37 -11.89 -31.85
C ALA A 46 16.16 -13.01 -32.87
N ILE A 47 15.91 -12.63 -34.12
CA ILE A 47 15.76 -13.53 -35.26
C ILE A 47 16.86 -13.19 -36.26
N ARG A 48 17.67 -14.19 -36.64
CA ARG A 48 18.65 -14.05 -37.72
C ARG A 48 17.92 -14.06 -39.07
N SER A 49 18.23 -13.07 -39.90
CA SER A 49 17.75 -12.94 -41.28
C SER A 49 18.95 -12.65 -42.18
N GLY A 50 19.51 -13.70 -42.78
CA GLY A 50 20.78 -13.61 -43.50
C GLY A 50 21.92 -13.12 -42.61
N GLN A 51 22.57 -12.02 -43.01
CA GLN A 51 23.65 -11.37 -42.27
C GLN A 51 23.15 -10.39 -41.18
N SER A 52 21.85 -10.10 -41.12
CA SER A 52 21.27 -9.14 -40.19
C SER A 52 20.54 -9.83 -39.03
N THR A 53 20.42 -9.12 -37.92
CA THR A 53 19.59 -9.53 -36.78
C THR A 53 18.39 -8.61 -36.67
N ILE A 54 17.20 -9.19 -36.62
CA ILE A 54 15.95 -8.47 -36.39
C ILE A 54 15.53 -8.72 -34.95
N ILE A 55 15.29 -7.66 -34.19
CA ILE A 55 14.68 -7.76 -32.86
C ILE A 55 13.18 -7.58 -33.01
N VAL A 56 12.43 -8.66 -32.79
CA VAL A 56 10.97 -8.62 -32.71
C VAL A 56 10.59 -8.28 -31.28
N SER A 57 9.85 -7.19 -31.10
CA SER A 57 9.38 -6.71 -29.80
C SER A 57 7.86 -6.72 -29.75
N ILE A 58 7.28 -7.39 -28.76
CA ILE A 58 5.84 -7.40 -28.49
C ILE A 58 5.62 -6.65 -27.17
N ALA A 59 4.92 -5.53 -27.25
CA ALA A 59 4.49 -4.78 -26.08
C ALA A 59 3.04 -5.15 -25.74
N ARG A 60 2.81 -5.56 -24.50
CA ARG A 60 1.47 -5.83 -23.96
C ARG A 60 1.23 -4.89 -22.80
N GLU A 61 0.20 -4.07 -22.87
CA GLU A 61 -0.25 -3.32 -21.70
C GLU A 61 -0.76 -4.29 -20.62
N ILE A 62 -0.32 -4.09 -19.39
CA ILE A 62 -0.65 -4.93 -18.23
C ILE A 62 -1.25 -4.11 -17.07
N THR A 63 -1.54 -2.82 -17.27
CA THR A 63 -2.11 -1.92 -16.27
C THR A 63 -3.36 -2.52 -15.61
N ALA A 64 -4.31 -3.02 -16.42
CA ALA A 64 -5.54 -3.62 -15.92
C ALA A 64 -5.26 -4.88 -15.08
N ARG A 65 -4.35 -5.76 -15.53
CA ARG A 65 -3.93 -6.97 -14.80
C ARG A 65 -3.34 -6.59 -13.44
N LYS A 66 -2.39 -5.64 -13.41
CA LYS A 66 -1.75 -5.19 -12.18
C LYS A 66 -2.74 -4.58 -11.19
N ARG A 67 -3.68 -3.76 -11.66
CA ARG A 67 -4.74 -3.20 -10.80
C ARG A 67 -5.61 -4.28 -10.15
N VAL A 68 -5.98 -5.31 -10.91
CA VAL A 68 -6.74 -6.45 -10.37
C VAL A 68 -5.93 -7.22 -9.33
N GLU A 69 -4.66 -7.53 -9.63
CA GLU A 69 -3.77 -8.21 -8.68
C GLU A 69 -3.54 -7.39 -7.41
N GLU A 70 -3.35 -6.07 -7.52
CA GLU A 70 -3.16 -5.18 -6.39
C GLU A 70 -4.42 -5.10 -5.52
N SER A 71 -5.59 -4.99 -6.16
CA SER A 71 -6.89 -5.03 -5.47
C SER A 71 -7.09 -6.36 -4.73
N ALA A 72 -6.79 -7.49 -5.38
CA ALA A 72 -6.85 -8.81 -4.75
C ALA A 72 -5.89 -8.94 -3.57
N ARG A 73 -4.64 -8.47 -3.73
CA ARG A 73 -3.65 -8.42 -2.64
C ARG A 73 -4.12 -7.53 -1.49
N ARG A 74 -4.77 -6.39 -1.78
CA ARG A 74 -5.34 -5.49 -0.75
C ARG A 74 -6.46 -6.17 0.03
N HIS A 75 -7.38 -6.84 -0.65
CA HIS A 75 -8.45 -7.60 0.03
C HIS A 75 -7.87 -8.74 0.87
N SER A 76 -6.93 -9.52 0.35
CA SER A 76 -6.28 -10.59 1.10
C SER A 76 -5.61 -10.08 2.39
N ARG A 77 -4.93 -8.93 2.33
CA ARG A 77 -4.36 -8.27 3.51
C ARG A 77 -5.41 -7.86 4.54
N MET A 78 -6.51 -7.24 4.08
CA MET A 78 -7.61 -6.85 4.96
C MET A 78 -8.27 -8.05 5.63
N TYR A 79 -8.48 -9.15 4.89
CA TYR A 79 -9.01 -10.40 5.45
C TYR A 79 -8.07 -11.02 6.49
N ALA A 80 -6.75 -11.02 6.25
CA ALA A 80 -5.79 -11.51 7.22
C ALA A 80 -5.82 -10.71 8.52
N ALA A 81 -5.86 -9.37 8.43
CA ALA A 81 -5.98 -8.49 9.60
C ALA A 81 -7.28 -8.72 10.38
N LEU A 82 -8.41 -8.90 9.66
CA LEU A 82 -9.70 -9.21 10.28
C LEU A 82 -9.69 -10.57 10.99
N SER A 83 -9.10 -11.59 10.36
CA SER A 83 -8.99 -12.93 10.95
C SER A 83 -8.15 -12.90 12.23
N ALA A 84 -6.99 -12.24 12.21
CA ALA A 84 -6.13 -12.10 13.39
C ALA A 84 -6.81 -11.28 14.49
N THR A 85 -7.62 -10.28 14.13
CA THR A 85 -8.46 -9.54 15.08
C THR A 85 -9.48 -10.46 15.75
N ASN A 86 -10.16 -11.31 14.97
CA ASN A 86 -11.12 -12.28 15.53
C ASN A 86 -10.43 -13.28 16.47
N GLU A 87 -9.24 -13.76 16.11
CA GLU A 87 -8.44 -14.64 16.95
C GLU A 87 -8.05 -13.95 18.27
N ALA A 88 -7.62 -12.69 18.21
CA ALA A 88 -7.31 -11.89 19.40
C ALA A 88 -8.53 -11.74 20.33
N ILE A 89 -9.72 -11.49 19.77
CA ILE A 89 -10.97 -11.37 20.56
C ILE A 89 -11.27 -12.65 21.33
N LEU A 90 -11.00 -13.81 20.74
CA LEU A 90 -11.30 -15.11 21.36
C LEU A 90 -10.29 -15.52 22.44
N HIS A 91 -9.06 -15.03 22.38
CA HIS A 91 -7.95 -15.52 23.20
C HIS A 91 -7.33 -14.48 24.15
N ALA A 92 -7.65 -13.20 24.01
CA ALA A 92 -7.11 -12.17 24.88
C ALA A 92 -7.56 -12.35 26.33
N GLU A 93 -6.60 -12.24 27.27
CA GLU A 93 -6.84 -12.38 28.71
C GLU A 93 -7.19 -11.05 29.38
N SER A 94 -7.01 -9.93 28.66
CA SER A 94 -7.36 -8.59 29.14
C SER A 94 -7.69 -7.63 27.99
N PRO A 95 -8.40 -6.52 28.25
CA PRO A 95 -8.63 -5.47 27.26
C PRO A 95 -7.35 -4.90 26.66
N GLU A 96 -6.30 -4.69 27.46
CA GLU A 96 -5.01 -4.16 26.99
C GLU A 96 -4.34 -5.12 26.00
N SER A 97 -4.33 -6.42 26.33
CA SER A 97 -3.77 -7.45 25.45
C SER A 97 -4.55 -7.53 24.12
N LEU A 98 -5.89 -7.46 24.18
CA LEU A 98 -6.75 -7.39 23.00
C LEU A 98 -6.42 -6.17 22.14
N PHE A 99 -6.41 -4.97 22.71
CA PHE A 99 -6.18 -3.72 21.97
C PHE A 99 -4.82 -3.72 21.26
N GLN A 100 -3.78 -4.24 21.91
CA GLN A 100 -2.45 -4.33 21.31
C GLN A 100 -2.44 -5.32 20.15
N GLN A 101 -3.00 -6.53 20.32
CA GLN A 101 -3.07 -7.54 19.26
C GLN A 101 -3.85 -7.04 18.05
N VAL A 102 -4.95 -6.30 18.25
CA VAL A 102 -5.72 -5.69 17.16
C VAL A 102 -4.91 -4.61 16.43
N CYS A 103 -4.17 -3.76 17.14
CA CYS A 103 -3.29 -2.77 16.52
C CYS A 103 -2.20 -3.45 15.67
N ASP A 104 -1.61 -4.52 16.18
CA ASP A 104 -0.56 -5.28 15.50
C ASP A 104 -1.11 -5.99 14.25
N ALA A 105 -2.30 -6.60 14.35
CA ALA A 105 -2.98 -7.24 13.22
C ALA A 105 -3.25 -6.24 12.07
N ALA A 106 -3.69 -5.03 12.40
CA ALA A 106 -3.92 -3.97 11.41
C ALA A 106 -2.60 -3.54 10.73
N VAL A 107 -1.53 -3.32 11.49
CA VAL A 107 -0.25 -2.87 10.93
C VAL A 107 0.44 -3.97 10.12
N HIS A 108 0.57 -5.18 10.67
CA HIS A 108 1.32 -6.25 10.02
C HIS A 108 0.52 -6.97 8.94
N GLY A 109 -0.77 -7.24 9.17
CA GLY A 109 -1.66 -7.86 8.19
C GLY A 109 -2.18 -6.87 7.16
N GLY A 110 -2.72 -5.74 7.63
CA GLY A 110 -3.36 -4.72 6.80
C GLY A 110 -2.38 -3.76 6.09
N LYS A 111 -1.14 -3.66 6.57
CA LYS A 111 -0.12 -2.70 6.13
C LYS A 111 -0.53 -1.23 6.34
N PHE A 112 -1.27 -0.95 7.41
CA PHE A 112 -1.47 0.42 7.86
C PHE A 112 -0.17 0.98 8.46
N ILE A 113 0.11 2.27 8.22
CA ILE A 113 1.33 2.91 8.72
C ILE A 113 1.31 3.01 10.25
N THR A 114 0.15 3.30 10.84
CA THR A 114 -0.06 3.41 12.29
C THR A 114 -1.50 3.11 12.62
N THR A 115 -1.70 2.36 13.71
CA THR A 115 -3.01 2.04 14.26
C THR A 115 -2.96 2.24 15.77
N ALA A 116 -4.03 2.78 16.34
CA ALA A 116 -4.14 2.97 17.79
C ALA A 116 -5.57 2.76 18.26
N VAL A 117 -5.70 2.27 19.49
CA VAL A 117 -6.96 2.26 20.24
C VAL A 117 -6.90 3.38 21.26
N ILE A 118 -7.89 4.26 21.20
CA ILE A 118 -8.02 5.42 22.09
C ILE A 118 -9.31 5.23 22.89
N VAL A 119 -9.20 5.25 24.21
CA VAL A 119 -10.33 5.07 25.12
C VAL A 119 -10.52 6.34 25.96
N PRO A 120 -11.76 6.72 26.29
CA PRO A 120 -12.00 7.78 27.27
C PRO A 120 -11.51 7.33 28.66
N ASP A 121 -11.15 8.29 29.50
CA ASP A 121 -10.98 8.03 30.93
C ASP A 121 -12.32 7.71 31.61
N ALA A 122 -12.28 7.31 32.89
CA ALA A 122 -13.47 6.92 33.64
C ALA A 122 -14.54 8.03 33.76
N HIS A 123 -14.17 9.30 33.51
CA HIS A 123 -15.07 10.45 33.58
C HIS A 123 -15.46 10.99 32.20
N HIS A 124 -14.98 10.37 31.11
CA HIS A 124 -15.14 10.84 29.74
C HIS A 124 -14.66 12.28 29.51
N THR A 125 -13.74 12.76 30.34
CA THR A 125 -13.22 14.13 30.27
C THR A 125 -11.90 14.19 29.50
N SER A 126 -11.14 13.09 29.51
CA SER A 126 -9.92 12.94 28.74
C SER A 126 -9.90 11.60 27.99
N ILE A 127 -8.88 11.42 27.15
CA ILE A 127 -8.65 10.17 26.42
C ILE A 127 -7.25 9.65 26.70
N LYS A 128 -7.12 8.32 26.65
CA LYS A 128 -5.86 7.58 26.78
C LYS A 128 -5.65 6.72 25.54
N VAL A 129 -4.44 6.74 25.01
CA VAL A 129 -4.01 5.74 24.01
C VAL A 129 -3.81 4.42 24.75
N ALA A 130 -4.75 3.49 24.59
CA ALA A 130 -4.73 2.18 25.25
C ALA A 130 -3.77 1.21 24.56
N ALA A 131 -3.61 1.32 23.23
CA ALA A 131 -2.66 0.56 22.44
C ALA A 131 -2.27 1.34 21.18
N VAL A 132 -1.08 1.06 20.65
CA VAL A 132 -0.59 1.66 19.39
C VAL A 132 0.50 0.80 18.75
N ALA A 133 0.42 0.65 17.43
CA ALA A 133 1.38 -0.06 16.60
C ALA A 133 1.74 0.76 15.35
N GLY A 134 2.89 0.46 14.75
CA GLY A 134 3.34 1.05 13.48
C GLY A 134 4.36 2.19 13.62
N GLY A 135 4.86 2.67 12.48
CA GLY A 135 6.01 3.59 12.41
C GLY A 135 5.73 5.01 12.88
N GLY A 136 4.49 5.46 12.85
CA GLY A 136 4.03 6.77 13.34
C GLY A 136 3.62 6.77 14.81
N LYS A 137 3.93 5.71 15.57
CA LYS A 137 3.56 5.59 17.00
C LYS A 137 3.96 6.80 17.83
N GLN A 138 5.19 7.28 17.71
CA GLN A 138 5.68 8.39 18.51
C GLN A 138 4.91 9.69 18.20
N LEU A 139 4.71 9.98 16.90
CA LEU A 139 3.93 11.14 16.46
C LEU A 139 2.51 11.12 17.04
N LEU A 140 1.88 9.95 17.09
CA LEU A 140 0.53 9.80 17.65
C LEU A 140 0.51 9.96 19.17
N LEU A 141 1.53 9.46 19.88
CA LEU A 141 1.64 9.63 21.34
C LEU A 141 1.90 11.09 21.73
N ASP A 142 2.64 11.84 20.91
CA ASP A 142 2.92 13.26 21.12
C ASP A 142 1.76 14.17 20.68
N ALA A 143 0.79 13.62 19.94
CA ALA A 143 -0.36 14.39 19.46
C ALA A 143 -1.29 14.79 20.60
N ARG A 144 -1.67 16.07 20.64
CA ARG A 144 -2.72 16.56 21.53
C ARG A 144 -4.08 16.24 20.95
N ILE A 145 -4.66 15.14 21.38
CA ILE A 145 -5.99 14.68 20.96
C ILE A 145 -7.01 14.99 22.07
N SER A 146 -8.20 15.45 21.70
CA SER A 146 -9.30 15.74 22.61
C SER A 146 -10.63 15.27 22.02
N ILE A 147 -11.64 15.08 22.87
CA ILE A 147 -13.03 14.80 22.48
C ILE A 147 -13.98 15.97 22.79
N ALA A 148 -13.48 17.00 23.50
CA ALA A 148 -14.24 18.17 23.92
C ALA A 148 -14.47 19.15 22.75
N GLN A 149 -15.73 19.38 22.39
CA GLN A 149 -16.14 20.13 21.18
C GLN A 149 -15.72 21.61 21.20
N ASP A 150 -15.58 22.18 22.38
CA ASP A 150 -15.17 23.56 22.64
C ASP A 150 -13.66 23.80 22.42
N THR A 151 -12.85 22.73 22.35
CA THR A 151 -11.41 22.83 22.08
C THR A 151 -11.08 22.66 20.59
N PRO A 152 -10.06 23.36 20.04
CA PRO A 152 -9.58 23.11 18.68
C PRO A 152 -9.19 21.65 18.42
N GLN A 153 -8.55 21.00 19.40
CA GLN A 153 -8.10 19.60 19.32
C GLN A 153 -9.28 18.62 19.23
N GLY A 154 -10.42 18.94 19.87
CA GLY A 154 -11.63 18.12 19.83
C GLY A 154 -12.43 18.23 18.52
N ARG A 155 -12.05 19.15 17.63
CA ARG A 155 -12.65 19.29 16.30
C ARG A 155 -11.92 18.44 15.23
N GLY A 156 -10.85 17.74 15.60
CA GLY A 156 -10.18 16.78 14.73
C GLY A 156 -10.97 15.47 14.55
N LEU A 157 -10.43 14.56 13.72
CA LEU A 157 -11.09 13.30 13.33
C LEU A 157 -11.50 12.44 14.53
N VAL A 158 -10.62 12.30 15.52
CA VAL A 158 -10.90 11.47 16.72
C VAL A 158 -12.07 12.03 17.52
N GLY A 159 -12.05 13.34 17.80
CA GLY A 159 -13.12 14.00 18.53
C GLY A 159 -14.46 13.96 17.80
N ALA A 160 -14.45 14.12 16.47
CA ALA A 160 -15.65 13.99 15.65
C ALA A 160 -16.20 12.56 15.68
N ALA A 161 -15.37 11.55 15.43
CA ALA A 161 -15.78 10.14 15.44
C ALA A 161 -16.32 9.71 16.81
N PHE A 162 -15.72 10.17 17.90
CA PHE A 162 -16.18 9.87 19.25
C PHE A 162 -17.60 10.40 19.51
N ARG A 163 -17.88 11.65 19.13
CA ARG A 163 -19.19 12.28 19.37
C ARG A 163 -20.30 11.75 18.46
N THR A 164 -19.98 11.42 17.22
CA THR A 164 -20.98 11.00 16.21
C THR A 164 -21.22 9.50 16.21
N HIS A 165 -20.32 8.71 16.81
CA HIS A 165 -20.30 7.25 16.68
C HIS A 165 -20.24 6.78 15.20
N GLN A 166 -19.63 7.59 14.33
CA GLN A 166 -19.47 7.28 12.91
C GLN A 166 -17.99 7.34 12.51
N PRO A 167 -17.55 6.50 11.55
CA PRO A 167 -16.21 6.60 10.98
C PRO A 167 -15.97 8.00 10.36
N CYS A 168 -14.79 8.57 10.61
CA CYS A 168 -14.36 9.84 10.02
C CYS A 168 -13.07 9.62 9.22
N VAL A 169 -13.00 10.15 8.01
CA VAL A 169 -11.86 10.00 7.08
C VAL A 169 -11.47 11.38 6.54
N SER A 170 -10.17 11.68 6.53
CA SER A 170 -9.59 12.84 5.83
C SER A 170 -8.58 12.34 4.80
N ASN A 171 -8.61 12.94 3.60
CA ASN A 171 -7.62 12.71 2.55
C ASN A 171 -6.72 13.95 2.33
N ASP A 172 -6.79 14.92 3.25
CA ASP A 172 -5.96 16.11 3.23
C ASP A 172 -4.65 15.81 3.98
N PHE A 173 -3.54 15.77 3.25
CA PHE A 173 -2.18 15.53 3.74
C PHE A 173 -1.31 16.77 3.57
#